data_AF-A0A6I4IGW6-F1
#
_entry.id   AF-A0A6I4IGW6-F1
#
_cell.length_a   1.000
_cell.length_b   1.000
_cell.length_c   1.000
_cell.angle_alpha   90.00
_cell.angle_beta   90.00
_cell.angle_gamma   90.00
#
_symmetry.space_group_name_H-M   'P 1'
#
loop_
_entity.id
_entity.type
_entity.pdbx_description
1 polymer ?
#
loop_
_entity_poly.entity_id
_entity_poly.type
_entity_poly.pdbx_seq_one_letter_code
_entity_poly.pdbx_strand_id
1 'polypeptide(L)'
;MQVRNSLLIALALLIVGCENKKSHSNKETAGQGSTEVKQKKAVDKPVVNVRQSIVISCGSGCAMSYSPKAVNIQSGSIKVNFEVKMYEDEALTDSYDETYVFYYTDAKKVEKIIKDGEKDDVLKTLMPASQRAFIEFGENLVEVKDSANTPM
;
A
#
# COMPACT_ATOMS: atom_id res chain seq x y z
N MET A 1 33.25 -29.06 27.65
CA MET A 1 32.62 -27.72 27.50
C MET A 1 33.75 -26.72 27.27
N GLN A 2 33.96 -26.28 26.03
CA GLN A 2 34.97 -25.27 25.72
C GLN A 2 34.45 -24.43 24.55
N VAL A 3 33.66 -23.43 24.89
CA VAL A 3 33.19 -22.39 23.96
C VAL A 3 34.35 -21.42 23.77
N ARG A 4 34.97 -21.42 22.58
CA ARG A 4 35.89 -20.35 22.19
C ARG A 4 35.12 -19.35 21.34
N ASN A 5 34.49 -18.43 22.06
CA ASN A 5 33.98 -17.17 21.56
C ASN A 5 35.17 -16.20 21.41
N SER A 6 35.48 -15.74 20.19
CA SER A 6 36.22 -14.49 19.97
C SER A 6 36.05 -14.01 18.54
N LEU A 7 34.91 -13.35 18.36
CA LEU A 7 34.70 -12.10 17.65
C LEU A 7 35.97 -11.41 17.09
N LEU A 8 36.14 -11.44 15.77
CA LEU A 8 37.01 -10.51 15.03
C LEU A 8 36.28 -10.06 13.75
N ILE A 9 35.36 -9.11 13.90
CA ILE A 9 34.80 -8.33 12.79
C ILE A 9 35.22 -6.90 13.03
N ALA A 10 36.38 -6.52 12.50
CA ALA A 10 36.80 -5.13 12.42
C ALA A 10 36.12 -4.49 11.20
N LEU A 11 34.98 -3.85 11.45
CA LEU A 11 34.21 -3.10 10.46
C LEU A 11 34.93 -1.77 10.19
N ALA A 12 35.64 -1.67 9.07
CA ALA A 12 36.23 -0.43 8.60
C ALA A 12 35.13 0.47 7.98
N LEU A 13 34.56 1.36 8.80
CA LEU A 13 33.69 2.45 8.35
C LEU A 13 34.55 3.60 7.83
N LEU A 14 34.75 3.65 6.52
CA LEU A 14 35.27 4.84 5.84
C LEU A 14 34.11 5.81 5.59
N ILE A 15 33.99 6.79 6.48
CA ILE A 15 33.10 7.94 6.35
C ILE A 15 33.78 8.96 5.43
N VAL A 16 33.29 9.12 4.19
CA VAL A 16 33.65 10.25 3.32
C VAL A 16 32.46 11.20 3.30
N GLY A 17 32.62 12.34 3.99
CA GLY A 17 31.72 13.47 3.94
C GLY A 17 32.03 14.39 2.75
N CYS A 18 30.99 14.85 2.07
CA CYS A 18 31.03 16.00 1.18
C CYS A 18 29.83 16.91 1.52
N GLU A 19 30.09 18.00 2.25
CA GLU A 19 29.26 19.20 2.23
C GLU A 19 29.72 20.09 1.07
N ASN A 20 28.80 20.74 0.37
CA ASN A 20 29.07 22.01 -0.29
C ASN A 20 27.82 22.89 -0.38
N LYS A 21 28.10 24.19 -0.30
CA LYS A 21 27.26 25.28 0.20
C LYS A 21 26.31 25.86 -0.84
N LYS A 22 25.24 26.50 -0.34
CA LYS A 22 24.29 27.35 -1.06
C LYS A 22 25.00 28.52 -1.78
N SER A 23 24.49 28.92 -2.95
CA SER A 23 24.74 30.25 -3.52
C SER A 23 23.55 30.76 -4.34
N HIS A 24 23.15 32.00 -4.01
CA HIS A 24 22.45 33.04 -4.79
C HIS A 24 21.26 32.64 -5.69
N SER A 25 20.01 32.99 -5.33
CA SER A 25 19.43 34.35 -5.36
C SER A 25 19.59 35.07 -6.71
N ASN A 26 18.47 35.16 -7.43
CA ASN A 26 18.21 36.27 -8.33
C ASN A 26 16.76 36.74 -8.15
N LYS A 27 16.60 38.06 -8.06
CA LYS A 27 15.38 38.78 -7.71
C LYS A 27 14.64 39.21 -8.99
N GLU A 28 13.33 39.01 -8.98
CA GLU A 28 12.21 39.69 -9.68
C GLU A 28 12.37 40.24 -11.10
N THR A 29 11.39 39.95 -11.96
CA THR A 29 10.63 41.00 -12.66
C THR A 29 9.20 40.51 -12.95
N ALA A 30 8.25 41.42 -12.75
CA ALA A 30 6.80 41.26 -12.81
C ALA A 30 6.25 40.92 -14.21
N GLY A 31 5.10 40.23 -14.21
CA GLY A 31 4.22 40.08 -15.38
C GLY A 31 2.86 39.53 -14.94
N GLN A 32 1.83 40.37 -14.97
CA GLN A 32 0.43 40.04 -14.66
C GLN A 32 -0.11 38.92 -15.56
N GLY A 33 -0.89 38.01 -14.97
CA GLY A 33 -1.67 37.03 -15.70
C GLY A 33 -2.55 36.22 -14.75
N SER A 34 -3.79 36.69 -14.57
CA SER A 34 -4.85 35.98 -13.87
C SER A 34 -5.02 34.56 -14.41
N THR A 35 -4.99 33.56 -13.54
CA THR A 35 -5.92 32.42 -13.64
C THR A 35 -5.98 31.69 -12.31
N GLU A 36 -7.20 31.59 -11.79
CA GLU A 36 -7.57 30.83 -10.61
C GLU A 36 -7.05 29.39 -10.71
N VAL A 37 -6.06 29.02 -9.89
CA VAL A 37 -5.76 27.62 -9.65
C VAL A 37 -6.85 27.11 -8.71
N LYS A 38 -7.94 26.64 -9.30
CA LYS A 38 -8.92 25.78 -8.62
C LYS A 38 -8.14 24.65 -7.95
N GLN A 39 -7.98 24.74 -6.63
CA GLN A 39 -7.73 23.56 -5.81
C GLN A 39 -8.85 22.59 -6.15
N LYS A 40 -8.53 21.55 -6.94
CA LYS A 40 -9.41 20.41 -7.12
C LYS A 40 -9.50 19.76 -5.75
N LYS A 41 -10.54 20.14 -4.99
CA LYS A 41 -11.08 19.38 -3.88
C LYS A 41 -11.11 17.92 -4.35
N ALA A 42 -10.44 17.04 -3.61
CA ALA A 42 -10.53 15.61 -3.84
C ALA A 42 -12.03 15.28 -3.91
N VAL A 43 -12.50 14.93 -5.10
CA VAL A 43 -13.86 14.48 -5.30
C VAL A 43 -13.91 13.12 -4.64
N ASP A 44 -14.54 13.06 -3.47
CA ASP A 44 -14.79 11.81 -2.78
C ASP A 44 -15.71 10.99 -3.68
N LYS A 45 -15.10 10.01 -4.35
CA LYS A 45 -15.75 9.08 -5.26
C LYS A 45 -16.49 8.02 -4.45
N PRO A 46 -17.54 7.40 -5.03
CA PRO A 46 -18.45 6.52 -4.31
C PRO A 46 -17.71 5.43 -3.54
N VAL A 47 -18.07 5.30 -2.26
CA VAL A 47 -17.72 4.17 -1.41
C VAL A 47 -18.40 2.94 -2.04
N VAL A 48 -17.63 2.13 -2.75
CA VAL A 48 -18.13 0.86 -3.26
C VAL A 48 -18.25 -0.10 -2.08
N ASN A 49 -19.44 -0.66 -1.88
CA ASN A 49 -19.73 -1.61 -0.80
C ASN A 49 -19.15 -2.99 -1.15
N VAL A 50 -17.83 -3.11 -1.07
CA VAL A 50 -17.14 -4.40 -1.16
C VAL A 50 -17.16 -5.02 0.22
N ARG A 51 -17.84 -6.17 0.36
CA ARG A 51 -17.93 -6.91 1.63
C ARG A 51 -17.07 -8.17 1.66
N GLN A 52 -16.53 -8.56 0.51
CA GLN A 52 -15.71 -9.77 0.42
C GLN A 52 -14.45 -9.58 1.26
N SER A 53 -14.24 -10.48 2.21
CA SER A 53 -13.02 -10.52 3.02
C SER A 53 -12.09 -11.59 2.46
N ILE A 54 -10.78 -11.39 2.60
CA ILE A 54 -9.79 -12.42 2.26
C ILE A 54 -9.24 -13.05 3.54
N VAL A 55 -8.99 -14.35 3.51
CA VAL A 55 -8.35 -15.08 4.60
C VAL A 55 -7.04 -15.66 4.09
N ILE A 56 -5.97 -15.41 4.83
CA ILE A 56 -4.62 -15.84 4.52
C ILE A 56 -4.16 -16.75 5.63
N SER A 57 -3.85 -18.01 5.32
CA SER A 57 -3.16 -18.88 6.26
C SER A 57 -1.67 -18.52 6.30
N CYS A 58 -1.14 -18.28 7.50
CA CYS A 58 0.29 -18.07 7.76
C CYS A 58 1.01 -19.38 8.18
N GLY A 59 0.31 -20.53 8.17
CA GLY A 59 0.83 -21.84 8.57
C GLY A 59 0.72 -22.12 10.07
N SER A 60 0.90 -23.38 10.49
CA SER A 60 0.98 -23.79 11.91
C SER A 60 -0.15 -23.24 12.82
N GLY A 61 -1.40 -23.28 12.36
CA GLY A 61 -2.54 -22.76 13.13
C GLY A 61 -2.73 -21.24 13.08
N CYS A 62 -1.86 -20.51 12.38
CA CYS A 62 -1.97 -19.07 12.15
C CYS A 62 -2.84 -18.75 10.93
N ALA A 63 -3.77 -17.81 11.09
CA ALA A 63 -4.54 -17.22 10.01
C ALA A 63 -4.76 -15.71 10.21
N MET A 64 -4.88 -14.98 9.11
CA MET A 64 -5.21 -13.56 9.11
C MET A 64 -6.40 -13.31 8.20
N SER A 65 -7.42 -12.62 8.69
CA SER A 65 -8.54 -12.17 7.85
C SER A 65 -8.43 -10.67 7.60
N TYR A 66 -8.62 -10.25 6.35
CA TYR A 66 -8.64 -8.86 5.95
C TYR A 66 -10.05 -8.52 5.48
N SER A 67 -10.76 -7.71 6.26
CA SER A 67 -12.13 -7.29 5.98
C SER A 67 -12.13 -5.82 5.56
N PRO A 68 -12.57 -5.47 4.34
CA PRO A 68 -12.56 -4.08 3.89
C PRO A 68 -13.52 -3.21 4.72
N LYS A 69 -12.99 -2.15 5.33
CA LYS A 69 -13.77 -1.11 6.03
C LYS A 69 -14.14 0.05 5.12
N ALA A 70 -13.22 0.43 4.23
CA ALA A 70 -13.43 1.54 3.30
C ALA A 70 -12.68 1.29 1.99
N VAL A 71 -13.31 1.67 0.89
CA VAL A 71 -12.75 1.59 -0.46
C VAL A 71 -12.84 2.98 -1.09
N ASN A 72 -11.69 3.55 -1.45
CA ASN A 72 -11.58 4.85 -2.10
C ASN A 72 -10.98 4.69 -3.50
N ILE A 73 -11.78 5.02 -4.51
CA ILE A 73 -11.39 4.87 -5.91
C ILE A 73 -10.68 6.14 -6.39
N GLN A 74 -9.47 5.98 -6.91
CA GLN A 74 -8.67 7.06 -7.47
C GLN A 74 -8.42 6.84 -8.97
N SER A 75 -7.71 7.75 -9.62
CA SER A 75 -7.33 7.59 -11.02
C SER A 75 -6.16 6.61 -11.09
N GLY A 76 -6.35 5.44 -11.71
CA GLY A 76 -5.32 4.40 -11.87
C GLY A 76 -5.06 3.55 -10.62
N SER A 77 -5.73 3.81 -9.50
CA SER A 77 -5.57 3.04 -8.27
C SER A 77 -6.84 2.97 -7.42
N ILE A 78 -6.89 2.00 -6.51
CA ILE A 78 -7.94 1.86 -5.49
C ILE A 78 -7.24 1.70 -4.14
N LYS A 79 -7.58 2.58 -3.19
CA LYS A 79 -7.09 2.53 -1.80
C LYS A 79 -8.12 1.82 -0.93
N VAL A 80 -7.70 0.79 -0.21
CA VAL A 80 -8.56 -0.03 0.64
C VAL A 80 -8.01 -0.04 2.05
N ASN A 81 -8.84 0.38 3.01
CA ASN A 81 -8.58 0.21 4.44
C ASN A 81 -9.25 -1.10 4.88
N PHE A 82 -8.47 -1.99 5.49
CA PHE A 82 -8.90 -3.27 6.01
C PHE A 82 -8.86 -3.27 7.54
N GLU A 83 -9.88 -3.85 8.15
CA GLU A 83 -9.75 -4.45 9.48
C GLU A 83 -9.05 -5.80 9.31
N VAL A 84 -7.88 -5.94 9.93
CA VAL A 84 -7.10 -7.17 9.98
C VAL A 84 -7.33 -7.83 11.33
N LYS A 85 -7.67 -9.12 11.31
CA LYS A 85 -7.76 -9.96 12.51
C LYS A 85 -6.81 -11.12 12.38
N MET A 86 -5.99 -11.31 13.41
CA MET A 86 -5.02 -12.41 13.49
C MET A 86 -5.56 -13.49 14.43
N TYR A 87 -5.41 -14.73 13.99
CA TYR A 87 -5.84 -15.91 14.72
C TYR A 87 -4.66 -16.86 14.89
N GLU A 88 -4.49 -17.39 16.09
CA GLU A 88 -3.57 -18.48 16.40
C GLU A 88 -4.38 -19.59 17.08
N ASP A 89 -4.29 -20.81 16.55
CA ASP A 89 -5.08 -21.96 17.02
C ASP A 89 -6.59 -21.63 17.15
N GLU A 90 -7.12 -20.96 16.11
CA GLU A 90 -8.51 -20.52 16.00
C GLU A 90 -8.94 -19.42 16.99
N ALA A 91 -8.06 -18.98 17.89
CA ALA A 91 -8.32 -17.90 18.83
C ALA A 91 -7.87 -16.55 18.24
N LEU A 92 -8.73 -15.52 18.35
CA LEU A 92 -8.37 -14.15 17.98
C LEU A 92 -7.28 -13.63 18.92
N THR A 93 -6.10 -13.32 18.39
CA THR A 93 -4.95 -12.84 19.15
C THR A 93 -4.71 -11.35 18.99
N ASP A 94 -5.01 -10.79 17.82
CA ASP A 94 -4.83 -9.37 17.54
C ASP A 94 -5.86 -8.85 16.52
N SER A 95 -6.11 -7.54 16.55
CA SER A 95 -6.94 -6.83 15.58
C SER A 95 -6.43 -5.41 15.39
N TYR A 96 -6.19 -5.03 14.14
CA TYR A 96 -5.70 -3.70 13.78
C TYR A 96 -6.14 -3.31 12.37
N ASP A 97 -5.94 -2.04 12.01
CA ASP A 97 -6.29 -1.54 10.69
C ASP A 97 -5.03 -1.44 9.82
N GLU A 98 -5.13 -1.91 8.58
CA GLU A 98 -4.10 -1.70 7.56
C GLU A 98 -4.70 -1.05 6.33
N THR A 99 -3.88 -0.34 5.57
CA THR A 99 -4.33 0.27 4.33
C THR A 99 -3.41 -0.11 3.19
N TYR A 100 -4.01 -0.51 2.07
CA TYR A 100 -3.32 -0.93 0.86
C TYR A 100 -3.79 -0.11 -0.34
N VAL A 101 -2.88 0.16 -1.26
CA VAL A 101 -3.15 0.82 -2.54
C VAL A 101 -2.87 -0.16 -3.66
N PHE A 102 -3.93 -0.52 -4.38
CA PHE A 102 -3.91 -1.38 -5.55
C PHE A 102 -3.73 -0.50 -6.79
N TYR A 103 -2.65 -0.72 -7.54
CA TYR A 103 -2.39 -0.05 -8.81
C TYR A 103 -2.72 -0.99 -9.95
N TYR A 104 -3.28 -0.44 -11.02
CA TYR A 104 -3.78 -1.22 -12.14
C TYR A 104 -3.13 -0.80 -13.45
N THR A 105 -2.89 -1.78 -14.30
CA THR A 105 -2.62 -1.57 -15.72
C THR A 105 -3.86 -1.00 -16.43
N ASP A 106 -3.66 -0.49 -17.65
CA ASP A 106 -4.76 -0.05 -18.53
C ASP A 106 -5.76 -1.18 -18.83
N ALA A 107 -5.31 -2.43 -18.78
CA ALA A 107 -6.14 -3.64 -18.95
C ALA A 107 -6.91 -4.04 -17.68
N LYS A 108 -6.96 -3.17 -16.65
CA LYS A 108 -7.64 -3.40 -15.36
C LYS A 108 -7.08 -4.59 -14.56
N LYS A 109 -5.87 -5.03 -14.87
CA LYS A 109 -5.13 -6.04 -14.10
C LYS A 109 -4.32 -5.39 -13.00
N VAL A 110 -4.27 -6.02 -11.82
CA VAL A 110 -3.44 -5.55 -10.70
C VAL A 110 -1.98 -5.62 -11.12
N GLU A 111 -1.30 -4.48 -11.10
CA GLU A 111 0.12 -4.36 -11.43
C GLU A 111 1.00 -4.42 -10.17
N LYS A 112 0.56 -3.71 -9.12
CA LYS A 112 1.34 -3.48 -7.90
C LYS A 112 0.41 -3.27 -6.72
N ILE A 113 0.82 -3.73 -5.54
CA ILE A 113 0.10 -3.43 -4.29
C ILE A 113 1.09 -2.85 -3.27
N ILE A 114 0.76 -1.68 -2.72
CA ILE A 114 1.58 -1.00 -1.72
C ILE A 114 0.81 -0.88 -0.41
N LYS A 115 1.42 -1.31 0.70
CA LYS A 115 0.93 -0.98 2.04
C LYS A 115 1.24 0.48 2.36
N ASP A 116 0.26 1.20 2.91
CA ASP A 116 0.40 2.63 3.23
C ASP A 116 1.53 2.85 4.23
N GLY A 117 2.41 3.82 3.96
CA GLY A 117 3.63 4.04 4.73
C GLY A 117 4.84 3.20 4.29
N GLU A 118 4.65 2.21 3.43
CA GLU A 118 5.71 1.37 2.87
C GLU A 118 6.01 1.74 1.41
N LYS A 119 7.17 1.30 0.89
CA LYS A 119 7.58 1.51 -0.51
C LYS A 119 7.54 0.25 -1.35
N ASP A 120 7.53 -0.90 -0.68
CA ASP A 120 7.71 -2.20 -1.28
C ASP A 120 6.41 -2.75 -1.83
N ASP A 121 6.52 -3.40 -2.98
CA ASP A 121 5.41 -4.11 -3.59
C ASP A 121 5.17 -5.41 -2.83
N VAL A 122 4.03 -5.50 -2.16
CA VAL A 122 3.71 -6.67 -1.32
C VAL A 122 3.53 -7.93 -2.16
N LEU A 123 3.23 -7.80 -3.46
CA LEU A 123 3.19 -8.94 -4.36
C LEU A 123 4.57 -9.61 -4.55
N LYS A 124 5.67 -8.93 -4.22
CA LYS A 124 7.02 -9.48 -4.33
C LYS A 124 7.50 -10.18 -3.05
N THR A 125 6.84 -9.92 -1.92
CA THR A 125 7.27 -10.39 -0.60
C THR A 125 6.33 -11.46 -0.03
N LEU A 126 5.05 -11.42 -0.41
CA LEU A 126 4.04 -12.35 0.05
C LEU A 126 4.26 -13.78 -0.46
N MET A 127 3.76 -14.77 0.26
CA MET A 127 3.71 -16.15 -0.24
C MET A 127 2.77 -16.26 -1.45
N PRO A 128 2.99 -17.20 -2.39
CA PRO A 128 2.20 -17.28 -3.62
C PRO A 128 0.68 -17.40 -3.42
N ALA A 129 0.21 -18.05 -2.35
CA ALA A 129 -1.21 -18.13 -2.03
C ALA A 129 -1.78 -16.76 -1.62
N SER A 130 -1.05 -16.04 -0.77
CA SER A 130 -1.40 -14.68 -0.33
C SER A 130 -1.40 -13.69 -1.50
N GLN A 131 -0.40 -13.76 -2.38
CA GLN A 131 -0.35 -12.96 -3.60
C GLN A 131 -1.63 -13.14 -4.43
N ARG A 132 -2.02 -14.40 -4.70
CA ARG A 132 -3.25 -14.72 -5.45
C ARG A 132 -4.49 -14.15 -4.77
N ALA A 133 -4.64 -14.32 -3.46
CA ALA A 133 -5.80 -13.80 -2.73
C ALA A 133 -5.92 -12.27 -2.85
N PHE A 134 -4.80 -11.54 -2.72
CA PHE A 134 -4.79 -10.09 -2.90
C PHE A 134 -5.06 -9.67 -4.35
N ILE A 135 -4.50 -10.37 -5.35
CA ILE A 135 -4.75 -10.08 -6.76
C ILE A 135 -6.23 -10.31 -7.10
N GLU A 136 -6.79 -11.47 -6.74
CA GLU A 136 -8.19 -11.81 -6.99
C GLU A 136 -9.13 -10.79 -6.33
N PHE A 137 -8.86 -10.43 -5.07
CA PHE A 137 -9.59 -9.37 -4.40
C PHE A 137 -9.51 -8.05 -5.18
N GLY A 138 -8.30 -7.62 -5.55
CA GLY A 138 -8.06 -6.37 -6.26
C GLY A 138 -8.72 -6.30 -7.64
N GLU A 139 -8.74 -7.40 -8.39
CA GLU A 139 -9.42 -7.46 -9.69
C GLU A 139 -10.94 -7.40 -9.54
N ASN A 140 -11.50 -8.07 -8.52
CA ASN A 140 -12.93 -7.99 -8.20
C ASN A 140 -13.36 -6.56 -7.83
N LEU A 141 -12.48 -5.74 -7.24
CA LEU A 141 -12.80 -4.32 -6.95
C LEU A 141 -13.16 -3.53 -8.22
N VAL A 142 -12.52 -3.85 -9.35
CA VAL A 142 -12.75 -3.15 -10.60
C VAL A 142 -14.07 -3.58 -11.25
N GLU A 143 -14.40 -4.86 -11.18
CA GLU A 143 -15.67 -5.39 -11.68
C GLU A 143 -16.89 -4.80 -10.96
N VAL A 144 -16.80 -4.69 -9.62
CA VAL A 144 -17.87 -4.07 -8.82
C VAL A 144 -18.00 -2.58 -9.13
N LYS A 145 -16.87 -1.88 -9.33
CA LYS A 145 -16.87 -0.47 -9.75
C LYS A 145 -17.56 -0.29 -11.11
N ASP A 146 -17.31 -1.16 -12.08
CA ASP A 146 -17.92 -1.03 -13.41
C ASP A 146 -19.43 -1.30 -13.36
N SER A 147 -19.85 -2.29 -12.56
CA SER A 147 -21.26 -2.63 -12.35
C SER A 147 -22.04 -1.52 -11.63
N ALA A 148 -21.41 -0.82 -10.68
CA ALA A 148 -22.01 0.31 -9.97
C ALA A 148 -22.15 1.60 -10.83
N ASN A 149 -21.47 1.69 -11.97
CA ASN A 149 -21.49 2.86 -12.86
C ASN A 149 -22.33 2.67 -14.13
N THR A 150 -23.01 1.54 -14.30
CA THR A 150 -23.92 1.31 -15.43
C THR A 150 -25.33 1.79 -15.05
N PRO A 151 -25.92 2.79 -15.74
CA PRO A 151 -27.32 3.15 -15.51
C PRO A 151 -28.21 2.00 -16.01
N MET A 152 -29.14 1.53 -15.16
CA MET A 152 -30.26 0.67 -15.59
C MET A 152 -31.12 1.38 -16.64
#